data_AF-A0A844D3V9-F1
#
_entry.id   AF-A0A844D3V9-F1
#
_cell.length_a   1.000
_cell.length_b   1.000
_cell.length_c   1.000
_cell.angle_alpha   90.00
_cell.angle_beta   90.00
_cell.angle_gamma   90.00
#
_symmetry.space_group_name_H-M   'P 1'
#
loop_
_entity.id
_entity.type
_entity.pdbx_description
1 polymer ?
#
loop_
_entity_poly.entity_id
_entity_poly.type
_entity_poly.pdbx_seq_one_letter_code
_entity_poly.pdbx_strand_id
1 'polypeptide(L)'
;MRQSHFTTPVTPVEDPAKLRDMFGRNLRVLVSSYRSVAAVCREIGINRTQFNRYLSGESFPRPDILHRICLFFGVDARILLEPVEDLAPSVRDLLNHPELEGFFGAEPLDVPEQGFPSGFYRFTRRSFLDASRLVLGLVHVKRRDGYTFLRGFEPREALRLQGLSIAPRAREFRGLILRQQEGVMALASHRNTLSCSFNFLTRQSSFQPNIWEGYAARTIRESVSGKRATRMVYEHLGKFSGQVLETARRAGLVTLDEVPEYHRHLLRLDQDFR
;
A
#
# COMPACT_ATOMS: atom_id res chain seq x y z
N MET A 1 -18.47 15.42 -49.29
CA MET A 1 -17.83 16.31 -48.29
C MET A 1 -18.92 16.96 -47.43
N ARG A 2 -19.16 16.45 -46.22
CA ARG A 2 -19.87 17.17 -45.15
C ARG A 2 -18.98 17.08 -43.92
N GLN A 3 -18.42 18.21 -43.51
CA GLN A 3 -17.64 18.31 -42.28
C GLN A 3 -18.61 18.32 -41.11
N SER A 4 -18.60 17.25 -40.32
CA SER A 4 -19.29 17.19 -39.03
C SER A 4 -18.45 17.96 -38.01
N HIS A 5 -18.94 19.13 -37.59
CA HIS A 5 -18.41 19.82 -36.42
C HIS A 5 -18.67 18.97 -35.18
N PHE A 6 -17.62 18.40 -34.60
CA PHE A 6 -17.65 17.86 -33.25
C PHE A 6 -17.67 19.03 -32.27
N THR A 7 -18.84 19.33 -31.71
CA THR A 7 -18.95 20.20 -30.55
C THR A 7 -18.63 19.35 -29.33
N THR A 8 -17.44 19.52 -28.76
CA THR A 8 -17.08 18.90 -27.48
C THR A 8 -18.06 19.40 -26.41
N PRO A 9 -18.72 18.54 -25.62
CA PRO A 9 -19.56 19.01 -24.53
C PRO A 9 -18.66 19.68 -23.49
N VAL A 10 -18.81 21.00 -23.36
CA VAL A 10 -18.18 21.76 -22.28
C VAL A 10 -18.84 21.30 -20.98
N THR A 11 -18.07 20.62 -20.13
CA THR A 11 -18.45 20.31 -18.74
C THR A 11 -18.99 21.59 -18.10
N PRO A 12 -20.14 21.58 -17.39
CA PRO A 12 -20.67 22.80 -16.82
C PRO A 12 -19.61 23.41 -15.92
N VAL A 13 -19.16 24.61 -16.28
CA VAL A 13 -18.22 25.40 -15.47
C VAL A 13 -18.89 25.55 -14.12
N GLU A 14 -18.30 24.95 -13.08
CA GLU A 14 -18.83 25.09 -11.73
C GLU A 14 -18.96 26.57 -11.40
N ASP A 15 -20.12 26.95 -10.89
CA ASP A 15 -20.43 28.33 -10.52
C ASP A 15 -19.28 28.89 -9.65
N PRO A 16 -18.60 29.97 -10.09
CA PRO A 16 -17.50 30.56 -9.32
C PRO A 16 -17.88 30.90 -7.89
N ALA A 17 -19.15 31.16 -7.60
CA ALA A 17 -19.62 31.35 -6.22
C ALA A 17 -19.48 30.08 -5.38
N LYS A 18 -19.83 28.90 -5.91
CA LYS A 18 -19.67 27.62 -5.22
C LYS A 18 -18.20 27.29 -4.92
N LEU A 19 -17.31 27.59 -5.87
CA LEU A 19 -15.88 27.42 -5.66
C LEU A 19 -15.35 28.35 -4.56
N ARG A 20 -15.83 29.60 -4.50
CA ARG A 20 -15.44 30.53 -3.43
C ARG A 20 -15.96 30.07 -2.07
N ASP A 21 -17.19 29.57 -2.02
CA ASP A 21 -17.78 29.01 -0.80
C ASP A 21 -17.00 27.79 -0.30
N MET A 22 -16.57 26.92 -1.22
CA MET A 22 -15.71 25.76 -0.91
C MET A 22 -14.39 26.20 -0.29
N PHE A 23 -13.66 27.10 -0.94
CA PHE A 23 -12.39 27.60 -0.44
C PHE A 23 -12.53 28.29 0.93
N GLY A 24 -13.55 29.14 1.09
CA GLY A 24 -13.83 29.80 2.37
C GLY A 24 -14.18 28.82 3.48
N ARG A 25 -14.93 27.75 3.18
CA ARG A 25 -15.21 26.66 4.12
C ARG A 25 -13.94 25.95 4.56
N ASN A 26 -13.09 25.58 3.60
CA ASN A 26 -11.83 24.91 3.87
C ASN A 26 -10.90 25.75 4.75
N LEU A 27 -10.77 27.05 4.47
CA LEU A 27 -9.99 27.96 5.33
C LEU A 27 -10.56 28.06 6.75
N ARG A 28 -11.89 28.09 6.92
CA ARG A 28 -12.51 28.12 8.25
C ARG A 28 -12.18 26.87 9.06
N VAL A 29 -12.19 25.70 8.41
CA VAL A 29 -11.80 24.44 9.04
C VAL A 29 -10.32 24.46 9.42
N LEU A 30 -9.44 24.83 8.47
CA LEU A 30 -7.99 24.90 8.70
C LEU A 30 -7.59 25.86 9.82
N VAL A 31 -8.27 27.02 9.90
CA VAL A 31 -7.98 28.04 10.92
C VAL A 31 -8.58 27.69 12.29
N SER A 32 -9.56 26.79 12.35
CA SER A 32 -10.23 26.42 13.61
C SER A 32 -9.31 25.80 14.66
N SER A 33 -8.20 25.18 14.22
CA SER A 33 -7.16 24.62 15.09
C SER A 33 -6.20 25.69 15.68
N TYR A 34 -6.32 26.94 15.26
CA TYR A 34 -5.47 28.05 15.68
C TYR A 34 -6.21 29.02 16.61
N ARG A 35 -5.53 29.49 17.65
CA ARG A 35 -6.10 30.38 18.67
C ARG A 35 -6.42 31.79 18.15
N SER A 36 -5.81 32.23 17.05
CA SER A 36 -5.98 33.59 16.52
C SER A 36 -5.76 33.68 15.02
N VAL A 37 -6.80 34.10 14.29
CA VAL A 37 -6.72 34.43 12.86
C VAL A 37 -5.66 35.50 12.57
N ALA A 38 -5.48 36.45 13.48
CA ALA A 38 -4.49 37.50 13.31
C ALA A 38 -3.04 36.98 13.40
N ALA A 39 -2.80 35.94 14.21
CA ALA A 39 -1.50 35.28 14.25
C ALA A 39 -1.23 34.52 12.95
N VAL A 40 -2.22 33.74 12.48
CA VAL A 40 -2.17 33.04 11.19
C VAL A 40 -1.87 34.00 10.04
N CYS A 41 -2.55 35.15 9.97
CA CYS A 41 -2.31 36.15 8.92
C CYS A 41 -0.88 36.68 8.93
N ARG A 42 -0.27 36.87 10.12
CA ARG A 42 1.12 37.34 10.24
C ARG A 42 2.12 36.29 9.80
N GLU A 43 1.90 35.03 10.15
CA GLU A 43 2.78 33.92 9.76
C GLU A 43 2.70 33.62 8.26
N ILE A 44 1.50 33.62 7.69
CA ILE A 44 1.31 33.53 6.23
C ILE A 44 1.89 34.79 5.56
N GLY A 45 1.86 35.94 6.24
CA GLY A 45 2.26 37.27 5.78
C GLY A 45 1.25 37.90 4.82
N ILE A 46 -0.04 37.70 5.11
CA ILE A 46 -1.18 38.24 4.36
C ILE A 46 -1.91 39.31 5.17
N ASN A 47 -2.45 40.31 4.48
CA ASN A 47 -3.31 41.31 5.11
C ASN A 47 -4.57 40.65 5.70
N ARG A 48 -4.90 40.96 6.96
CA ARG A 48 -6.05 40.37 7.67
C ARG A 48 -7.39 40.64 7.00
N THR A 49 -7.62 41.84 6.48
CA THR A 49 -8.85 42.19 5.74
C THR A 49 -8.97 41.34 4.48
N GLN A 50 -7.86 41.14 3.77
CA GLN A 50 -7.83 40.27 2.60
C GLN A 50 -8.12 38.81 2.97
N PHE A 51 -7.49 38.28 4.02
CA PHE A 51 -7.72 36.92 4.48
C PHE A 51 -9.18 36.69 4.95
N ASN A 52 -9.78 37.67 5.62
CA ASN A 52 -11.19 37.60 6.01
C ASN A 52 -12.13 37.49 4.81
N ARG A 53 -11.84 38.19 3.70
CA ARG A 53 -12.61 38.05 2.45
C ARG A 53 -12.49 36.66 1.83
N TYR A 54 -11.42 35.92 2.12
CA TYR A 54 -11.30 34.54 1.69
C TYR A 54 -12.13 33.62 2.59
N LEU A 55 -12.07 33.81 3.91
CA LEU A 55 -12.87 33.04 4.88
C LEU A 55 -14.38 33.17 4.63
N SER A 56 -14.85 34.34 4.19
CA SER A 56 -16.24 34.60 3.85
C SER A 56 -16.65 34.19 2.43
N GLY A 57 -15.73 33.72 1.58
CA GLY A 57 -16.03 33.35 0.19
C GLY A 57 -16.28 34.56 -0.74
N GLU A 58 -15.86 35.76 -0.36
CA GLU A 58 -16.03 36.96 -1.18
C GLU A 58 -15.01 37.06 -2.31
N SER A 59 -13.84 36.43 -2.19
CA SER A 59 -12.77 36.54 -3.18
C SER A 59 -11.83 35.33 -3.19
N PHE A 60 -11.07 35.18 -4.28
CA PHE A 60 -10.01 34.18 -4.40
C PHE A 60 -8.63 34.79 -4.18
N PRO A 61 -7.69 34.02 -3.64
CA PRO A 61 -6.29 34.41 -3.57
C PRO A 61 -5.68 34.42 -4.97
N ARG A 62 -4.73 35.33 -5.19
CA ARG A 62 -3.80 35.24 -6.31
C ARG A 62 -2.90 34.01 -6.13
N PRO A 63 -2.31 33.46 -7.22
CA PRO A 63 -1.49 32.23 -7.15
C PRO A 63 -0.37 32.27 -6.10
N ASP A 64 0.31 33.41 -5.95
CA ASP A 64 1.39 33.61 -4.97
C ASP A 64 0.86 33.53 -3.52
N ILE A 65 -0.30 34.14 -3.27
CA ILE A 65 -0.96 34.10 -1.96
C ILE A 65 -1.51 32.70 -1.67
N LEU A 66 -2.10 32.04 -2.67
CA LEU A 66 -2.57 30.67 -2.55
C LEU A 66 -1.42 29.74 -2.17
N HIS A 67 -0.28 29.84 -2.86
CA HIS A 67 0.89 29.02 -2.58
C HIS A 67 1.36 29.18 -1.12
N ARG A 68 1.40 30.40 -0.60
CA ARG A 68 1.78 30.67 0.81
C ARG A 68 0.78 30.08 1.80
N ILE A 69 -0.51 30.18 1.50
CA ILE A 69 -1.58 29.56 2.29
C ILE A 69 -1.41 28.03 2.29
N CYS A 70 -1.20 27.42 1.12
CA CYS A 70 -1.00 25.98 0.96
C CYS A 70 0.21 25.48 1.76
N LEU A 71 1.37 26.16 1.65
CA LEU A 71 2.57 25.83 2.40
C LEU A 71 2.36 25.94 3.91
N PHE A 72 1.67 26.99 4.37
CA PHE A 72 1.40 27.21 5.80
C PHE A 72 0.55 26.08 6.41
N PHE A 73 -0.49 25.65 5.69
CA PHE A 73 -1.41 24.62 6.18
C PHE A 73 -1.00 23.18 5.80
N GLY A 74 0.04 22.99 4.99
CA GLY A 74 0.49 21.66 4.55
C GLY A 74 -0.47 20.96 3.58
N VAL A 75 -1.13 21.75 2.74
CA VAL A 75 -2.15 21.32 1.76
C VAL A 75 -1.75 21.76 0.34
N ASP A 76 -2.44 21.27 -0.68
CA ASP A 76 -2.22 21.66 -2.08
C ASP A 76 -3.38 22.51 -2.65
N ALA A 77 -3.27 22.94 -3.92
CA ALA A 77 -4.25 23.84 -4.55
C ALA A 77 -5.67 23.27 -4.68
N ARG A 78 -5.88 21.96 -4.49
CA ARG A 78 -7.22 21.35 -4.44
C ARG A 78 -8.08 21.88 -3.30
N ILE A 79 -7.50 22.60 -2.32
CA ILE A 79 -8.28 23.36 -1.33
C ILE A 79 -9.27 24.35 -1.94
N LEU A 80 -9.12 24.72 -3.22
CA LEU A 80 -10.08 25.54 -3.94
C LEU A 80 -11.36 24.80 -4.34
N LEU A 81 -11.27 23.47 -4.52
CA LEU A 81 -12.27 22.67 -5.24
C LEU A 81 -12.87 21.56 -4.37
N GLU A 82 -12.10 21.00 -3.43
CA GLU A 82 -12.45 19.81 -2.66
C GLU A 82 -12.48 20.10 -1.16
N PRO A 83 -13.33 19.43 -0.35
CA PRO A 83 -13.32 19.54 1.11
C PRO A 83 -11.93 19.28 1.70
N VAL A 84 -11.44 20.15 2.59
CA VAL A 84 -10.09 20.01 3.16
C VAL A 84 -9.89 18.75 4.01
N GLU A 85 -10.99 18.20 4.53
CA GLU A 85 -11.01 16.93 5.25
C GLU A 85 -10.66 15.74 4.34
N ASP A 86 -10.94 15.86 3.04
CA ASP A 86 -10.60 14.88 2.01
C ASP A 86 -9.18 15.11 1.46
N LEU A 87 -8.63 16.31 1.69
CA LEU A 87 -7.26 16.71 1.33
C LEU A 87 -6.26 16.27 2.38
N ALA A 88 -6.28 14.98 2.71
CA ALA A 88 -5.30 14.37 3.60
C ALA A 88 -3.88 14.87 3.24
N PRO A 89 -3.08 15.28 4.24
CA PRO A 89 -1.80 15.95 3.99
C PRO A 89 -0.97 15.07 3.08
N SER A 90 -0.28 15.70 2.13
CA SER A 90 0.76 15.11 1.29
C SER A 90 1.97 14.76 2.17
N VAL A 91 1.77 13.87 3.13
CA VAL A 91 2.82 13.23 3.92
C VAL A 91 3.54 12.32 2.95
N ARG A 92 4.41 12.94 2.15
CA ARG A 92 5.44 12.39 1.29
C ARG A 92 5.22 10.90 1.08
N ASP A 93 4.33 10.60 0.14
CA ASP A 93 4.33 9.28 -0.46
C ASP A 93 5.77 9.02 -0.88
N LEU A 94 6.44 8.09 -0.20
CA LEU A 94 7.88 7.86 -0.33
C LEU A 94 8.24 7.68 -1.80
N LEU A 95 7.33 7.08 -2.58
CA LEU A 95 7.49 6.84 -4.01
C LEU A 95 7.25 8.08 -4.88
N ASN A 96 6.61 9.12 -4.35
CA ASN A 96 6.41 10.42 -5.02
C ASN A 96 7.28 11.53 -4.42
N HIS A 97 8.38 11.20 -3.75
CA HIS A 97 9.35 12.20 -3.30
C HIS A 97 9.99 12.88 -4.53
N PRO A 98 10.21 14.22 -4.55
CA PRO A 98 10.76 14.92 -5.73
C PRO A 98 12.10 14.36 -6.23
N GLU A 99 12.98 13.92 -5.32
CA GLU A 99 14.25 13.25 -5.66
C GLU A 99 14.07 11.97 -6.52
N LEU A 100 12.90 11.35 -6.44
CA LEU A 100 12.57 10.12 -7.15
C LEU A 100 11.68 10.39 -8.38
N GLU A 101 11.44 11.65 -8.74
CA GLU A 101 10.66 12.01 -9.93
C GLU A 101 11.29 11.39 -11.19
N GLY A 102 10.48 10.67 -11.97
CA GLY A 102 10.93 9.93 -13.16
C GLY A 102 11.58 8.56 -12.88
N PHE A 103 11.83 8.20 -11.61
CA PHE A 103 12.35 6.89 -11.20
C PHE A 103 11.29 6.05 -10.48
N PHE A 104 10.54 6.68 -9.60
CA PHE A 104 9.37 6.12 -8.93
C PHE A 104 8.18 7.07 -9.12
N GLY A 105 6.97 6.57 -8.84
CA GLY A 105 5.76 7.35 -8.95
C GLY A 105 4.56 6.60 -8.41
N ALA A 106 3.36 6.98 -8.87
CA ALA A 106 2.12 6.31 -8.47
C ALA A 106 1.95 4.91 -9.09
N GLU A 107 2.65 4.60 -10.18
CA GLU A 107 2.46 3.34 -10.91
C GLU A 107 2.73 2.06 -10.09
N PRO A 108 3.81 1.96 -9.28
CA PRO A 108 3.99 0.82 -8.38
C PRO A 108 2.89 0.71 -7.31
N LEU A 109 2.18 1.78 -6.97
CA LEU A 109 1.09 1.74 -5.98
C LEU A 109 -0.20 1.17 -6.58
N ASP A 110 -0.39 1.36 -7.89
CA ASP A 110 -1.54 0.87 -8.65
C ASP A 110 -1.44 -0.64 -8.93
N VAL A 111 -1.72 -1.45 -7.90
CA VAL A 111 -1.85 -2.90 -8.01
C VAL A 111 -3.29 -3.26 -8.42
N PRO A 112 -3.56 -3.67 -9.67
CA PRO A 112 -4.92 -3.93 -10.12
C PRO A 112 -5.54 -5.14 -9.41
N GLU A 113 -6.81 -5.04 -9.01
CA GLU A 113 -7.58 -6.14 -8.40
C GLU A 113 -7.57 -7.40 -9.29
N GLN A 114 -7.65 -7.23 -10.60
CA GLN A 114 -7.58 -8.35 -11.54
C GLN A 114 -6.20 -9.04 -11.54
N GLY A 115 -5.12 -8.29 -11.28
CA GLY A 115 -3.75 -8.80 -11.28
C GLY A 115 -3.35 -9.47 -9.98
N PHE A 116 -3.78 -8.91 -8.83
CA PHE A 116 -3.54 -9.44 -7.49
C PHE A 116 -4.72 -9.14 -6.56
N PRO A 117 -5.77 -9.97 -6.54
CA PRO A 117 -7.02 -9.66 -5.84
C PRO A 117 -6.90 -9.46 -4.32
N SER A 118 -7.78 -8.65 -3.75
CA SER A 118 -7.98 -8.62 -2.29
C SER A 118 -8.50 -9.97 -1.78
N GLY A 119 -8.17 -10.33 -0.54
CA GLY A 119 -8.65 -11.54 0.10
C GLY A 119 -7.56 -12.34 0.81
N PHE A 120 -7.87 -13.57 1.15
CA PHE A 120 -6.96 -14.49 1.80
C PHE A 120 -6.14 -15.26 0.78
N TYR A 121 -4.87 -15.44 1.09
CA TYR A 121 -3.95 -16.27 0.33
C TYR A 121 -3.34 -17.32 1.24
N ARG A 122 -3.32 -18.55 0.75
CA ARG A 122 -2.43 -19.59 1.27
C ARG A 122 -1.08 -19.42 0.61
N PHE A 123 0.00 -19.51 1.37
CA PHE A 123 1.34 -19.56 0.79
C PHE A 123 2.09 -20.80 1.23
N THR A 124 3.00 -21.25 0.37
CA THR A 124 3.97 -22.29 0.70
C THR A 124 5.37 -21.88 0.25
N ARG A 125 6.37 -22.17 1.08
CA ARG A 125 7.79 -22.02 0.75
C ARG A 125 8.66 -22.96 1.57
N ARG A 126 9.94 -23.12 1.22
CA ARG A 126 10.88 -23.79 2.13
C ARG A 126 11.10 -22.95 3.39
N SER A 127 11.27 -23.61 4.53
CA SER A 127 11.61 -22.92 5.77
C SER A 127 13.02 -22.32 5.69
N PHE A 128 13.17 -21.11 6.23
CA PHE A 128 14.47 -20.45 6.37
C PHE A 128 15.21 -20.92 7.63
N LEU A 129 14.54 -21.68 8.49
CA LEU A 129 15.10 -22.20 9.76
C LEU A 129 15.52 -23.66 9.62
N ASP A 130 14.75 -24.43 8.85
CA ASP A 130 14.93 -25.87 8.69
C ASP A 130 14.75 -26.23 7.22
N ALA A 131 15.85 -26.58 6.54
CA ALA A 131 15.80 -26.89 5.12
C ALA A 131 14.97 -28.14 4.81
N SER A 132 14.69 -29.03 5.78
CA SER A 132 13.88 -30.24 5.58
C SER A 132 12.38 -29.97 5.61
N ARG A 133 11.95 -28.81 6.13
CA ARG A 133 10.55 -28.46 6.33
C ARG A 133 10.09 -27.36 5.37
N LEU A 134 8.80 -27.35 5.12
CA LEU A 134 8.11 -26.27 4.41
C LEU A 134 7.35 -25.41 5.41
N VAL A 135 7.06 -24.18 5.03
CA VAL A 135 6.15 -23.28 5.74
C VAL A 135 4.85 -23.25 4.96
N LEU A 136 3.75 -23.62 5.62
CA LEU A 136 2.40 -23.34 5.15
C LEU A 136 1.87 -22.15 5.95
N GLY A 137 1.48 -21.08 5.27
CA GLY A 137 0.98 -19.89 5.94
C GLY A 137 -0.23 -19.29 5.27
N LEU A 138 -0.83 -18.35 5.99
CA LEU A 138 -2.00 -17.59 5.54
C LEU A 138 -1.67 -16.10 5.63
N VAL A 139 -1.96 -15.37 4.57
CA VAL A 139 -1.92 -13.90 4.55
C VAL A 139 -3.25 -13.34 4.09
N HIS A 140 -3.59 -12.16 4.57
CA HIS A 140 -4.74 -11.38 4.14
C HIS A 140 -4.24 -10.14 3.41
N VAL A 141 -4.66 -10.01 2.16
CA VAL A 141 -4.38 -8.88 1.27
C VAL A 141 -5.59 -7.96 1.24
N LYS A 142 -5.35 -6.67 1.45
CA LYS A 142 -6.40 -5.65 1.45
C LYS A 142 -5.89 -4.34 0.87
N ARG A 143 -6.78 -3.60 0.22
CA ARG A 143 -6.51 -2.24 -0.25
C ARG A 143 -7.09 -1.22 0.72
N ARG A 144 -6.34 -0.14 0.97
CA ARG A 144 -6.76 0.96 1.84
C ARG A 144 -5.93 2.20 1.51
N ASP A 145 -6.57 3.37 1.44
CA ASP A 145 -5.90 4.66 1.27
C ASP A 145 -4.97 4.73 0.03
N GLY A 146 -5.34 4.05 -1.07
CA GLY A 146 -4.53 3.98 -2.30
C GLY A 146 -3.40 2.95 -2.29
N TYR A 147 -3.20 2.23 -1.18
CA TYR A 147 -2.15 1.23 -1.02
C TYR A 147 -2.71 -0.20 -0.96
N THR A 148 -1.87 -1.16 -1.37
CA THR A 148 -2.14 -2.60 -1.16
C THR A 148 -1.29 -3.12 -0.03
N PHE A 149 -1.93 -3.72 0.97
CA PHE A 149 -1.29 -4.23 2.17
C PHE A 149 -1.47 -5.74 2.30
N LEU A 150 -0.49 -6.39 2.91
CA LEU A 150 -0.63 -7.74 3.43
C LEU A 150 -0.52 -7.76 4.95
N ARG A 151 -1.16 -8.74 5.55
CA ARG A 151 -1.03 -9.08 6.96
C ARG A 151 -1.00 -10.59 7.11
N GLY A 152 -0.08 -11.11 7.92
CA GLY A 152 -0.04 -12.52 8.25
C GLY A 152 0.52 -12.76 9.64
N PHE A 153 0.64 -14.04 9.99
CA PHE A 153 1.19 -14.46 11.27
C PHE A 153 2.22 -15.57 11.06
N GLU A 154 3.36 -15.48 11.73
CA GLU A 154 4.33 -16.57 11.73
C GLU A 154 3.74 -17.82 12.40
N PRO A 155 4.12 -19.02 11.93
CA PRO A 155 3.79 -20.26 12.60
C PRO A 155 4.25 -20.26 14.05
N ARG A 156 3.37 -20.74 14.95
CA ARG A 156 3.71 -20.83 16.39
C ARG A 156 4.95 -21.70 16.62
N GLU A 157 5.04 -22.83 15.90
CA GLU A 157 6.17 -23.76 15.98
C GLU A 157 7.50 -23.09 15.58
N ALA A 158 7.51 -22.32 14.48
CA ALA A 158 8.70 -21.61 14.02
C ALA A 158 9.23 -20.59 15.05
N LEU A 159 8.33 -19.93 15.80
CA LEU A 159 8.73 -19.04 16.90
C LEU A 159 9.21 -19.82 18.14
N ARG A 160 8.55 -20.92 18.50
CA ARG A 160 8.98 -21.77 19.62
C ARG A 160 10.39 -22.30 19.44
N LEU A 161 10.73 -22.77 18.22
CA LEU A 161 12.08 -23.25 17.90
C LEU A 161 13.17 -22.18 18.09
N GLN A 162 12.80 -20.90 18.01
CA GLN A 162 13.70 -19.78 18.24
C GLN A 162 13.59 -19.19 19.66
N GLY A 163 12.81 -19.80 20.55
CA GLY A 163 12.55 -19.27 21.90
C GLY A 163 11.76 -17.95 21.91
N LEU A 164 11.06 -17.61 20.82
CA LEU A 164 10.32 -16.36 20.67
C LEU A 164 8.87 -16.49 21.15
N SER A 165 8.29 -15.35 21.56
CA SER A 165 6.90 -15.30 22.03
C SER A 165 5.91 -15.73 20.95
N ILE A 166 4.99 -16.64 21.31
CA ILE A 166 3.89 -17.08 20.44
C ILE A 166 2.62 -16.22 20.56
N ALA A 167 2.69 -15.10 21.30
CA ALA A 167 1.57 -14.19 21.43
C ALA A 167 1.17 -13.63 20.05
N PRO A 168 -0.14 -13.41 19.77
CA PRO A 168 -0.58 -12.91 18.47
C PRO A 168 0.15 -11.66 18.01
N ARG A 169 0.40 -10.70 18.91
CA ARG A 169 1.12 -9.46 18.62
C ARG A 169 2.57 -9.67 18.17
N ALA A 170 3.25 -10.69 18.69
CA ALA A 170 4.64 -11.00 18.35
C ALA A 170 4.77 -11.78 17.03
N ARG A 171 3.71 -12.53 16.68
CA ARG A 171 3.64 -13.31 15.44
C ARG A 171 3.24 -12.49 14.22
N GLU A 172 2.53 -11.39 14.44
CA GLU A 172 1.96 -10.58 13.37
C GLU A 172 3.05 -9.88 12.57
N PHE A 173 3.05 -10.13 11.26
CA PHE A 173 3.78 -9.34 10.28
C PHE A 173 2.82 -8.58 9.37
N ARG A 174 3.29 -7.45 8.86
CA ARG A 174 2.57 -6.64 7.88
C ARG A 174 3.51 -6.26 6.75
N GLY A 175 2.94 -5.97 5.60
CA GLY A 175 3.72 -5.52 4.47
C GLY A 175 2.93 -4.66 3.50
N LEU A 176 3.68 -4.01 2.61
CA LEU A 176 3.18 -3.29 1.45
C LEU A 176 3.40 -4.15 0.21
N ILE A 177 2.50 -4.02 -0.76
CA ILE A 177 2.59 -4.69 -2.07
C ILE A 177 2.63 -3.61 -3.15
N LEU A 178 3.60 -3.74 -4.05
CA LEU A 178 3.80 -2.84 -5.18
C LEU A 178 3.73 -3.61 -6.49
N ARG A 179 3.18 -2.99 -7.53
CA ARG A 179 3.16 -3.51 -8.90
C ARG A 179 4.58 -3.59 -9.43
N GLN A 180 4.85 -4.63 -10.21
CA GLN A 180 6.06 -4.85 -10.99
C GLN A 180 5.65 -5.20 -12.42
N GLN A 181 6.59 -5.08 -13.37
CA GLN A 181 6.32 -5.33 -14.79
C GLN A 181 5.65 -6.69 -15.04
N GLU A 182 6.09 -7.74 -14.33
CA GLU A 182 5.61 -9.11 -14.49
C GLU A 182 4.78 -9.62 -13.30
N GLY A 183 4.41 -8.76 -12.35
CA GLY A 183 3.71 -9.22 -11.16
C GLY A 183 3.67 -8.21 -10.03
N VAL A 184 3.96 -8.67 -8.81
CA VAL A 184 4.01 -7.84 -7.62
C VAL A 184 5.25 -8.11 -6.78
N MET A 185 5.73 -7.06 -6.13
CA MET A 185 6.71 -7.13 -5.05
C MET A 185 6.00 -6.92 -3.73
N ALA A 186 6.37 -7.67 -2.69
CA ALA A 186 5.91 -7.43 -1.34
C ALA A 186 7.08 -7.25 -0.37
N LEU A 187 7.04 -6.19 0.44
CA LEU A 187 7.96 -5.99 1.55
C LEU A 187 7.19 -6.22 2.85
N ALA A 188 7.56 -7.25 3.61
CA ALA A 188 6.92 -7.58 4.88
C ALA A 188 7.91 -7.48 6.04
N SER A 189 7.44 -6.97 7.18
CA SER A 189 8.22 -6.80 8.40
C SER A 189 7.40 -7.18 9.63
N HIS A 190 8.13 -7.58 10.66
CA HIS A 190 7.58 -7.83 11.99
C HIS A 190 7.50 -6.52 12.79
N ARG A 191 6.69 -6.53 13.84
CA ARG A 191 6.60 -5.37 14.72
C ARG A 191 7.93 -5.14 15.46
N ASN A 192 8.38 -3.89 15.52
CA ASN A 192 9.59 -3.47 16.23
C ASN A 192 10.89 -4.14 15.76
N THR A 193 10.97 -4.52 14.47
CA THR A 193 12.23 -4.95 13.85
C THR A 193 12.49 -4.14 12.59
N LEU A 194 13.77 -4.10 12.21
CA LEU A 194 14.24 -3.57 10.92
C LEU A 194 14.48 -4.69 9.89
N SER A 195 14.35 -5.96 10.30
CA SER A 195 14.41 -7.08 9.37
C SER A 195 13.16 -7.10 8.49
N CYS A 196 13.36 -7.25 7.18
CA CYS A 196 12.27 -7.41 6.23
C CYS A 196 12.47 -8.66 5.37
N SER A 197 11.35 -9.21 4.90
CA SER A 197 11.35 -10.13 3.77
C SER A 197 10.92 -9.38 2.51
N PHE A 198 11.68 -9.59 1.45
CA PHE A 198 11.30 -9.23 0.09
C PHE A 198 10.64 -10.44 -0.55
N ASN A 199 9.50 -10.26 -1.21
CA ASN A 199 8.90 -11.29 -2.05
C ASN A 199 8.65 -10.74 -3.44
N PHE A 200 8.89 -11.54 -4.46
CA PHE A 200 8.42 -11.30 -5.82
C PHE A 200 7.47 -12.43 -6.21
N LEU A 201 6.32 -12.09 -6.79
CA LEU A 201 5.28 -13.02 -7.20
C LEU A 201 4.76 -12.63 -8.58
N THR A 202 4.80 -13.56 -9.53
CA THR A 202 4.16 -13.45 -10.83
C THR A 202 2.98 -14.40 -10.92
N ARG A 203 1.95 -14.01 -11.67
CA ARG A 203 0.78 -14.87 -11.85
C ARG A 203 1.16 -16.04 -12.73
N GLN A 204 0.75 -17.23 -12.31
CA GLN A 204 0.94 -18.41 -13.11
C GLN A 204 0.03 -18.37 -14.36
N SER A 205 0.46 -19.06 -15.43
CA SER A 205 -0.25 -19.23 -16.70
C SER A 205 -1.79 -19.23 -16.61
N SER A 206 -2.44 -18.80 -17.69
CA SER A 206 -3.89 -18.59 -17.83
C SER A 206 -4.80 -19.73 -17.34
N PHE A 207 -4.29 -20.96 -17.23
CA PHE A 207 -5.05 -22.12 -16.75
C PHE A 207 -5.31 -22.15 -15.24
N GLN A 208 -4.54 -21.41 -14.43
CA GLN A 208 -4.73 -21.34 -12.97
C GLN A 208 -4.69 -19.88 -12.49
N PRO A 209 -5.79 -19.13 -12.69
CA PRO A 209 -5.80 -17.70 -12.41
C PRO A 209 -5.72 -17.37 -10.91
N ASN A 210 -5.81 -18.34 -10.01
CA ASN A 210 -5.71 -18.13 -8.57
C ASN A 210 -4.32 -18.47 -8.00
N ILE A 211 -3.30 -18.71 -8.84
CA ILE A 211 -1.95 -19.05 -8.39
C ILE A 211 -0.92 -18.00 -8.83
N TRP A 212 0.00 -17.72 -7.92
CA TRP A 212 1.19 -16.92 -8.16
C TRP A 212 2.41 -17.70 -7.68
N GLU A 213 3.49 -17.65 -8.46
CA GLU A 213 4.78 -18.23 -8.09
C GLU A 213 5.87 -17.17 -8.13
N GLY A 214 6.95 -17.41 -7.40
CA GLY A 214 8.09 -16.53 -7.37
C GLY A 214 9.01 -16.91 -6.22
N TYR A 215 9.48 -15.92 -5.46
CA TYR A 215 10.43 -16.16 -4.40
C TYR A 215 10.30 -15.21 -3.22
N ALA A 216 10.78 -15.67 -2.08
CA ALA A 216 11.01 -14.88 -0.89
C ALA A 216 12.51 -14.77 -0.65
N ALA A 217 12.98 -13.59 -0.24
CA ALA A 217 14.34 -13.32 0.17
C ALA A 217 14.36 -12.58 1.52
N ARG A 218 15.37 -12.89 2.35
CA ARG A 218 15.59 -12.21 3.65
C ARG A 218 16.74 -11.22 3.53
N THR A 219 16.58 -10.03 4.10
CA THR A 219 17.65 -9.02 4.20
C THR A 219 18.57 -9.29 5.40
N ILE A 220 19.19 -10.47 5.40
CA ILE A 220 20.13 -10.91 6.44
C ILE A 220 21.53 -11.10 5.85
N ARG A 221 22.55 -11.06 6.71
CA ARG A 221 23.93 -11.38 6.34
C ARG A 221 23.99 -12.77 5.71
N GLU A 222 24.88 -12.92 4.74
CA GLU A 222 25.24 -14.24 4.23
C GLU A 222 25.74 -15.14 5.35
N SER A 223 25.32 -16.40 5.31
CA SER A 223 25.78 -17.44 6.22
C SER A 223 26.12 -18.67 5.39
N VAL A 224 27.10 -19.46 5.85
CA VAL A 224 27.59 -20.65 5.14
C VAL A 224 26.51 -21.72 4.94
N SER A 225 25.48 -21.75 5.80
CA SER A 225 24.46 -22.80 5.82
C SER A 225 23.02 -22.35 5.52
N GLY A 226 22.73 -21.04 5.58
CA GLY A 226 21.37 -20.52 5.45
C GLY A 226 21.04 -19.99 4.05
N LYS A 227 20.02 -20.58 3.40
CA LYS A 227 19.47 -20.02 2.15
C LYS A 227 18.87 -18.64 2.43
N ARG A 228 19.33 -17.61 1.73
CA ARG A 228 18.79 -16.23 1.84
C ARG A 228 17.55 -16.02 0.99
N ALA A 229 17.35 -16.85 -0.03
CA ALA A 229 16.20 -16.84 -0.90
C ALA A 229 15.65 -18.25 -1.14
N THR A 230 14.35 -18.35 -1.39
CA THR A 230 13.67 -19.61 -1.68
C THR A 230 12.43 -19.37 -2.53
N ARG A 231 12.06 -20.36 -3.36
CA ARG A 231 10.82 -20.31 -4.14
C ARG A 231 9.60 -20.26 -3.22
N MET A 232 8.58 -19.56 -3.68
CA MET A 232 7.36 -19.33 -2.94
C MET A 232 6.15 -19.39 -3.88
N VAL A 233 5.06 -19.97 -3.38
CA VAL A 233 3.79 -20.10 -4.11
C VAL A 233 2.69 -19.48 -3.27
N TYR A 234 1.82 -18.72 -3.91
CA TYR A 234 0.63 -18.09 -3.36
C TYR A 234 -0.60 -18.60 -4.09
N GLU A 235 -1.63 -18.96 -3.34
CA GLU A 235 -2.93 -19.36 -3.86
C GLU A 235 -4.01 -18.46 -3.26
N HIS A 236 -4.77 -17.78 -4.12
CA HIS A 236 -5.89 -16.94 -3.69
C HIS A 236 -7.09 -17.81 -3.31
N LEU A 237 -7.51 -17.66 -2.05
CA LEU A 237 -8.67 -18.34 -1.46
C LEU A 237 -9.93 -17.46 -1.46
N GLY A 238 -9.82 -16.19 -1.89
CA GLY A 238 -10.93 -15.25 -1.91
C GLY A 238 -11.27 -14.67 -0.54
N LYS A 239 -12.57 -14.45 -0.29
CA LYS A 239 -13.07 -13.92 0.98
C LYS A 239 -12.98 -14.97 2.10
N PHE A 240 -13.26 -14.56 3.32
CA PHE A 240 -13.32 -15.49 4.46
C PHE A 240 -14.27 -16.66 4.15
N SER A 241 -13.76 -17.88 4.29
CA SER A 241 -14.45 -19.12 3.89
C SER A 241 -13.98 -20.31 4.73
N GLY A 242 -14.61 -21.48 4.53
CA GLY A 242 -14.17 -22.73 5.17
C GLY A 242 -12.72 -23.11 4.82
N GLN A 243 -12.31 -22.89 3.57
CA GLN A 243 -10.93 -23.13 3.12
C GLN A 243 -9.91 -22.24 3.83
N VAL A 244 -10.28 -20.99 4.13
CA VAL A 244 -9.44 -20.07 4.92
C VAL A 244 -9.26 -20.59 6.34
N LEU A 245 -10.33 -21.08 6.97
CA LEU A 245 -10.26 -21.67 8.32
C LEU A 245 -9.45 -22.96 8.36
N GLU A 246 -9.62 -23.84 7.37
CA GLU A 246 -8.82 -25.06 7.24
C GLU A 246 -7.34 -24.73 7.10
N THR A 247 -7.01 -23.81 6.19
CA THR A 247 -5.64 -23.34 5.98
C THR A 247 -5.06 -22.72 7.27
N ALA A 248 -5.83 -21.89 7.97
CA ALA A 248 -5.40 -21.28 9.23
C ALA A 248 -5.06 -22.32 10.32
N ARG A 249 -5.82 -23.43 10.38
CA ARG A 249 -5.57 -24.52 11.35
C ARG A 249 -4.34 -25.34 10.99
N ARG A 250 -4.08 -25.52 9.68
CA ARG A 250 -2.92 -26.26 9.15
C ARG A 250 -1.66 -25.41 9.01
N ALA A 251 -1.76 -24.09 9.16
CA ALA A 251 -0.63 -23.18 9.03
C ALA A 251 0.45 -23.50 10.08
N GLY A 252 1.66 -23.74 9.62
CA GLY A 252 2.66 -24.46 10.40
C GLY A 252 3.99 -24.63 9.66
N LEU A 253 4.95 -25.24 10.36
CA LEU A 253 5.98 -25.99 9.67
C LEU A 253 5.34 -27.31 9.24
N VAL A 254 5.50 -27.70 7.99
CA VAL A 254 4.84 -28.89 7.42
C VAL A 254 5.86 -29.73 6.65
N THR A 255 5.58 -31.01 6.50
CA THR A 255 6.32 -31.93 5.66
C THR A 255 5.85 -31.83 4.20
N LEU A 256 6.57 -32.49 3.29
CA LEU A 256 6.29 -32.42 1.85
C LEU A 256 4.94 -33.05 1.48
N ASP A 257 4.53 -34.13 2.15
CA ASP A 257 3.27 -34.82 1.93
C ASP A 257 2.03 -34.00 2.36
N GLU A 258 2.20 -33.07 3.29
CA GLU A 258 1.13 -32.19 3.76
C GLU A 258 0.84 -31.01 2.80
N VAL A 259 1.71 -30.76 1.82
CA VAL A 259 1.58 -29.65 0.87
C VAL A 259 0.81 -30.10 -0.38
N PRO A 260 -0.15 -29.29 -0.89
CA PRO A 260 -0.85 -29.58 -2.14
C PRO A 260 0.12 -29.91 -3.27
N GLU A 261 -0.14 -30.98 -4.01
CA GLU A 261 0.80 -31.52 -5.01
C GLU A 261 1.28 -30.46 -6.00
N TYR A 262 0.35 -29.62 -6.45
CA TYR A 262 0.66 -28.53 -7.36
C TYR A 262 1.67 -27.52 -6.81
N HIS A 263 1.56 -27.15 -5.52
CA HIS A 263 2.55 -26.29 -4.88
C HIS A 263 3.92 -26.96 -4.86
N ARG A 264 3.99 -28.28 -4.65
CA ARG A 264 5.27 -29.01 -4.64
C ARG A 264 5.98 -28.91 -5.98
N HIS A 265 5.23 -29.04 -7.06
CA HIS A 265 5.75 -28.92 -8.42
C HIS A 265 6.37 -27.53 -8.68
N LEU A 266 5.69 -26.46 -8.29
CA LEU A 266 6.17 -25.08 -8.51
C LEU A 266 7.32 -24.67 -7.59
N LEU A 267 7.40 -25.27 -6.41
CA LEU A 267 8.51 -25.01 -5.50
C LEU A 267 9.84 -25.59 -5.98
N ARG A 268 9.84 -26.52 -6.96
CA ARG A 268 11.04 -27.13 -7.58
C ARG A 268 12.12 -27.43 -6.54
N LEU A 269 11.72 -28.21 -5.53
CA LEU A 269 12.46 -28.38 -4.28
C LEU A 269 13.79 -29.12 -4.45
N ASP A 270 13.92 -29.86 -5.54
CA ASP A 270 15.09 -30.59 -6.02
C ASP A 270 16.07 -29.72 -6.82
N GLN A 271 15.68 -28.50 -7.21
CA GLN A 271 16.49 -27.59 -8.01
C GLN A 271 16.99 -26.41 -7.18
N ASP A 272 18.26 -26.06 -7.37
CA ASP A 272 18.80 -24.86 -6.74
C ASP A 272 18.08 -23.59 -7.19
N PHE A 273 18.01 -22.64 -6.25
CA PHE A 273 17.52 -21.30 -6.53
C PHE A 273 18.64 -20.54 -7.26
N ARG A 274 18.36 -20.09 -8.48
CA ARG A 274 19.30 -19.37 -9.34
C ARG A 274 18.90 -17.91 -9.43
#